data_AF-A0AAP9J098-F1
#
_entry.id   AF-A0AAP9J098-F1
#
_cell.length_a   1.000
_cell.length_b   1.000
_cell.length_c   1.000
_cell.angle_alpha   90.00
_cell.angle_beta   90.00
_cell.angle_gamma   90.00
#
_symmetry.space_group_name_H-M   'P 1'
#
loop_
_entity.id
_entity.type
_entity.pdbx_description
1 polymer ?
#
loop_
_entity_poly.entity_id
_entity_poly.type
_entity_poly.pdbx_seq_one_letter_code
_entity_poly.pdbx_strand_id
1 'polypeptide(L)'
;MKKNTVFMLTTILLAITSCRDSEIISEQRNGSDATTRTVSDEMNISSDEAIYKAQSDFENMLMDQIVYRDSVYILNMSRDEARDLTIPDSLYVVYTNLVEKLNGKQEN
;
A
#
# COMPACT_ATOMS: atom_id res chain seq x y z
N MET A 1 1.13 -19.06 48.16
CA MET A 1 1.03 -18.64 46.75
C MET A 1 0.38 -17.26 46.67
N LYS A 2 1.15 -16.19 46.42
CA LYS A 2 0.68 -14.79 46.34
C LYS A 2 1.55 -13.94 45.39
N LYS A 3 2.28 -14.57 44.45
CA LYS A 3 3.21 -13.89 43.54
C LYS A 3 2.69 -13.75 42.09
N ASN A 4 1.59 -14.43 41.74
CA ASN A 4 1.10 -14.46 40.36
C ASN A 4 0.07 -13.37 40.05
N THR A 5 -0.58 -12.79 41.07
CA THR A 5 -1.60 -11.75 40.87
C THR A 5 -0.99 -10.38 40.57
N VAL A 6 0.19 -10.09 41.11
CA VAL A 6 0.89 -8.80 40.91
C VAL A 6 1.42 -8.67 39.48
N PHE A 7 1.91 -9.77 38.90
CA PHE A 7 2.49 -9.77 37.55
C PHE A 7 1.44 -9.53 36.44
N MET A 8 0.21 -10.00 36.64
CA MET A 8 -0.91 -9.77 35.71
C MET A 8 -1.45 -8.33 35.75
N LEU A 9 -1.39 -7.68 36.91
CA LEU A 9 -1.81 -6.27 37.05
C LEU A 9 -0.83 -5.31 36.37
N THR A 10 0.47 -5.61 36.40
CA THR A 10 1.51 -4.80 35.73
C THR A 10 1.41 -4.80 34.21
N THR A 11 0.99 -5.91 33.58
CA THR A 11 0.85 -5.98 32.12
C THR A 11 -0.34 -5.20 31.58
N ILE A 12 -1.41 -5.06 32.37
CA ILE A 12 -2.64 -4.34 31.98
C ILE A 12 -2.42 -2.82 32.02
N LEU A 13 -1.65 -2.31 32.98
CA LEU A 13 -1.35 -0.88 33.12
C LEU A 13 -0.47 -0.32 31.98
N LEU A 14 0.34 -1.15 31.33
CA LEU A 14 1.18 -0.74 30.19
C LEU A 14 0.41 -0.55 28.88
N ALA A 15 -0.77 -1.18 28.75
CA ALA A 15 -1.56 -1.13 27.51
C ALA A 15 -2.37 0.18 27.35
N ILE A 16 -2.65 0.89 28.45
CA ILE A 16 -3.46 2.13 28.44
C ILE A 16 -2.65 3.41 28.17
N THR A 17 -1.32 3.34 28.10
CA THR A 17 -0.46 4.50 27.82
C THR A 17 -0.02 4.63 26.35
N SER A 18 -0.30 3.65 25.48
CA SER A 18 0.15 3.69 24.08
C SER A 18 -0.80 4.41 23.12
N CYS A 19 -1.98 4.82 23.56
CA CYS A 19 -2.89 5.66 22.76
C CYS A 19 -2.88 7.08 23.32
N ARG A 20 -1.83 7.84 23.02
CA ARG A 20 -1.94 9.30 23.02
C ARG A 20 -2.05 9.75 21.58
N ASP A 21 -3.15 10.41 21.24
CA ASP A 21 -3.22 11.24 20.05
C ASP A 21 -2.13 12.30 20.18
N SER A 22 -1.03 12.09 19.44
CA SER A 22 -0.04 13.14 19.26
C SER A 22 -0.68 14.22 18.40
N GLU A 23 -1.06 15.34 19.02
CA GLU A 23 -1.41 16.55 18.31
C GLU A 23 -0.28 16.90 17.32
N ILE A 24 -0.64 17.01 16.04
CA ILE A 24 0.28 17.42 14.99
C ILE A 24 0.59 18.91 15.24
N ILE A 25 1.71 19.18 15.90
CA ILE A 25 2.24 20.54 16.01
C ILE A 25 2.73 20.95 14.62
N SER A 26 1.94 21.75 13.91
CA SER A 26 2.40 22.41 12.69
C SER A 26 3.39 23.51 13.08
N GLU A 27 4.68 23.23 12.98
CA GLU A 27 5.69 24.29 13.04
C GLU A 27 5.53 25.19 11.80
N GLN A 28 5.00 26.39 12.02
CA GLN A 28 5.01 27.48 11.04
C GLN A 28 6.47 27.94 10.84
N ARG A 29 7.17 27.33 9.90
CA ARG A 29 8.52 27.75 9.51
C ARG A 29 8.43 28.93 8.53
N ASN A 30 8.47 30.14 9.08
CA ASN A 30 8.86 31.34 8.32
C ASN A 30 10.37 31.25 8.04
N GLY A 31 10.76 31.11 6.77
CA GLY A 31 12.17 31.08 6.40
C GLY A 31 12.42 30.78 4.93
N SER A 32 12.26 31.83 4.11
CA SER A 32 13.00 32.16 2.88
C SER A 32 13.87 31.09 2.19
N ASP A 33 13.53 30.89 0.91
CA ASP A 33 14.41 30.50 -0.21
C ASP A 33 14.97 29.07 -0.20
N ALA A 34 14.08 28.13 -0.48
CA ALA A 34 14.41 26.91 -1.20
C ALA A 34 13.31 26.74 -2.26
N THR A 35 13.70 26.54 -3.53
CA THR A 35 12.81 26.17 -4.63
C THR A 35 12.14 24.82 -4.33
N THR A 36 11.17 24.86 -3.44
CA THR A 36 10.22 23.79 -3.20
C THR A 36 9.07 24.15 -4.10
N ARG A 37 8.79 23.32 -5.11
CA ARG A 37 7.51 23.39 -5.81
C ARG A 37 6.45 23.28 -4.73
N THR A 38 5.87 24.41 -4.34
CA THR A 38 4.61 24.42 -3.63
C THR A 38 3.67 23.63 -4.51
N VAL A 39 3.26 22.46 -4.05
CA VAL A 39 2.07 21.79 -4.58
C VAL A 39 0.96 22.78 -4.28
N SER A 40 0.74 23.68 -5.23
CA SER A 40 -0.38 24.60 -5.26
C SER A 40 -1.63 23.74 -5.22
N ASP A 41 -2.29 23.75 -4.06
CA ASP A 41 -3.73 23.68 -3.82
C ASP A 41 -4.63 23.19 -4.98
N GLU A 42 -4.29 22.04 -5.54
CA GLU A 42 -5.24 21.12 -6.15
C GLU A 42 -5.08 19.81 -5.40
N MET A 43 -5.49 19.82 -4.13
CA MET A 43 -6.07 18.62 -3.55
C MET A 43 -7.32 18.35 -4.39
N ASN A 44 -7.14 17.66 -5.52
CA ASN A 44 -8.22 17.03 -6.24
C ASN A 44 -8.76 16.00 -5.25
N ILE A 45 -9.75 16.43 -4.45
CA ILE A 45 -10.51 15.54 -3.57
C ILE A 45 -11.24 14.61 -4.53
N SER A 46 -10.52 13.57 -4.95
CA SER A 46 -11.07 12.43 -5.66
C SER A 46 -12.27 12.02 -4.84
N SER A 47 -13.46 12.04 -5.46
CA SER A 47 -14.67 11.63 -4.75
C SER A 47 -14.44 10.23 -4.14
N ASP A 48 -15.10 9.93 -3.04
CA ASP A 48 -15.01 8.59 -2.43
C ASP A 48 -15.25 7.48 -3.48
N GLU A 49 -16.14 7.75 -4.45
CA GLU A 49 -16.39 6.90 -5.61
C GLU A 49 -15.15 6.71 -6.51
N ALA A 50 -14.42 7.77 -6.81
CA ALA A 50 -13.21 7.70 -7.62
C ALA A 50 -12.06 6.98 -6.88
N ILE A 51 -11.94 7.18 -5.56
CA ILE A 51 -11.00 6.43 -4.70
C ILE A 51 -11.38 4.95 -4.66
N TYR A 52 -12.65 4.65 -4.38
CA TYR A 52 -13.18 3.29 -4.34
C TYR A 52 -12.95 2.58 -5.68
N LYS A 53 -13.29 3.24 -6.79
CA LYS A 53 -13.07 2.70 -8.13
C LYS A 53 -11.60 2.39 -8.36
N ALA A 54 -10.69 3.31 -8.06
CA ALA A 54 -9.25 3.10 -8.25
C ALA A 54 -8.71 1.92 -7.41
N GLN A 55 -9.21 1.72 -6.19
CA GLN A 55 -8.82 0.62 -5.30
C GLN A 55 -9.42 -0.73 -5.69
N SER A 56 -10.62 -0.71 -6.28
CA SER A 56 -11.33 -1.92 -6.75
C SER A 56 -11.00 -2.31 -8.19
N ASP A 57 -10.19 -1.50 -8.88
CA ASP A 57 -9.87 -1.71 -10.28
C ASP A 57 -8.86 -2.85 -10.44
N PHE A 58 -9.26 -3.90 -11.16
CA PHE A 58 -8.43 -5.09 -11.33
C PHE A 58 -7.12 -4.84 -12.09
N GLU A 59 -7.08 -3.86 -13.00
CA GLU A 59 -5.86 -3.48 -13.70
C GLU A 59 -4.85 -2.87 -12.72
N ASN A 60 -5.32 -1.98 -11.85
CA ASN A 60 -4.48 -1.41 -10.79
C ASN A 60 -4.02 -2.47 -9.80
N MET A 61 -4.94 -3.35 -9.35
CA MET A 61 -4.62 -4.43 -8.43
C MET A 61 -3.52 -5.34 -8.98
N LEU A 62 -3.56 -5.72 -10.26
CA LEU A 62 -2.51 -6.53 -10.88
C LEU A 62 -1.21 -5.75 -11.10
N MET A 63 -1.30 -4.47 -11.46
CA MET A 63 -0.11 -3.64 -11.69
C MET A 63 0.68 -3.44 -10.40
N ASP A 64 0.00 -3.24 -9.28
CA ASP A 64 0.61 -3.13 -7.95
C ASP A 64 1.35 -4.40 -7.50
N GLN A 65 1.03 -5.55 -8.10
CA GLN A 65 1.71 -6.81 -7.83
C GLN A 65 2.92 -7.05 -8.73
N ILE A 66 3.22 -6.19 -9.70
CA ILE A 66 4.44 -6.31 -10.50
C ILE A 66 5.61 -5.72 -9.71
N VAL A 67 6.53 -6.59 -9.29
CA VAL A 67 7.71 -6.21 -8.50
C VAL A 67 8.99 -6.54 -9.26
N TYR A 68 10.02 -5.70 -9.08
CA TYR A 68 11.36 -5.97 -9.57
C TYR A 68 12.21 -6.62 -8.47
N ARG A 69 12.62 -7.87 -8.66
CA ARG A 69 13.42 -8.64 -7.71
C ARG A 69 14.44 -9.48 -8.46
N ASP A 70 15.67 -9.60 -7.93
CA ASP A 70 16.72 -10.44 -8.50
C ASP A 70 16.95 -10.20 -10.01
N SER A 71 16.93 -8.92 -10.38
CA SER A 71 17.08 -8.43 -11.75
C SER A 71 15.99 -8.84 -12.75
N VAL A 72 14.84 -9.33 -12.27
CA VAL A 72 13.68 -9.69 -13.10
C VAL A 72 12.39 -9.05 -12.58
N TYR A 73 11.47 -8.77 -13.48
CA TYR A 73 10.09 -8.44 -13.13
C TYR A 73 9.32 -9.72 -12.81
N ILE A 74 8.49 -9.69 -11.78
CA ILE A 74 7.68 -10.81 -11.32
C ILE A 74 6.28 -10.29 -11.05
N LEU A 75 5.25 -10.97 -11.56
CA LEU A 75 3.88 -10.79 -11.10
C LEU A 75 3.74 -11.56 -9.78
N ASN A 76 3.74 -10.85 -8.66
CA ASN A 76 3.67 -11.39 -7.30
C ASN A 76 2.23 -11.73 -6.89
N MET A 77 1.50 -12.38 -7.78
CA MET A 77 0.16 -12.90 -7.55
C MET A 77 -0.01 -14.13 -8.41
N SER A 78 -0.47 -15.23 -7.82
CA SER A 78 -0.79 -16.45 -8.53
C SER A 78 -2.14 -16.36 -9.25
N ARG A 79 -2.36 -17.24 -10.23
CA ARG A 79 -3.64 -17.35 -10.92
C ARG A 79 -4.80 -17.67 -9.98
N ASP A 80 -4.57 -18.54 -9.00
CA ASP A 80 -5.59 -18.91 -8.02
C ASP A 80 -5.94 -17.73 -7.11
N GLU A 81 -4.95 -16.98 -6.62
CA GLU A 81 -5.19 -15.74 -5.84
C GLU A 81 -5.95 -14.70 -6.66
N ALA A 82 -5.61 -14.53 -7.95
CA ALA A 82 -6.33 -13.63 -8.83
C ALA A 82 -7.80 -14.07 -9.01
N ARG A 83 -8.06 -15.37 -9.19
CA ARG A 83 -9.41 -15.93 -9.29
C ARG A 83 -10.20 -15.72 -8.00
N ASP A 84 -9.57 -15.92 -6.84
CA ASP A 84 -10.20 -15.73 -5.54
C ASP A 84 -10.61 -14.26 -5.31
N LEU A 85 -9.88 -13.31 -5.91
CA LEU A 85 -10.22 -11.89 -5.98
C LEU A 85 -11.18 -11.54 -7.13
N THR A 86 -11.73 -12.53 -7.82
CA THR A 86 -12.64 -12.38 -8.97
C THR A 86 -12.04 -11.62 -10.16
N ILE A 87 -10.71 -11.56 -10.24
CA ILE A 87 -10.00 -10.96 -11.38
C ILE A 87 -10.19 -11.88 -12.61
N PRO A 88 -10.59 -11.34 -13.78
CA PRO A 88 -10.75 -12.13 -14.98
C PRO A 88 -9.47 -12.84 -15.42
N ASP A 89 -9.55 -14.12 -15.76
CA ASP A 89 -8.41 -14.91 -16.26
C ASP A 89 -7.76 -14.28 -17.50
N SER A 90 -8.55 -13.67 -18.37
CA SER A 90 -8.06 -12.96 -19.56
C SER A 90 -7.17 -11.79 -19.17
N LEU A 91 -7.52 -11.05 -18.12
CA LEU A 91 -6.75 -9.92 -17.63
C LEU A 91 -5.45 -10.40 -16.97
N TYR A 92 -5.52 -11.46 -16.15
CA TYR A 92 -4.33 -12.06 -15.54
C TYR A 92 -3.29 -12.49 -16.60
N VAL A 93 -3.74 -13.07 -17.72
CA VAL A 93 -2.86 -13.44 -18.85
C VAL A 93 -2.19 -12.21 -19.47
N VAL A 94 -2.92 -11.10 -19.66
CA VAL A 94 -2.33 -9.85 -20.19
C VAL A 94 -1.16 -9.38 -19.32
N TYR A 95 -1.31 -9.43 -17.99
CA TYR A 95 -0.27 -8.98 -17.06
C TYR A 95 0.88 -9.97 -16.93
N THR A 96 0.61 -11.27 -17.07
CA THR A 96 1.67 -12.29 -17.17
C THR A 96 2.53 -12.02 -18.40
N ASN A 97 1.91 -11.79 -19.57
CA ASN A 97 2.61 -11.49 -20.82
C ASN A 97 3.35 -10.14 -20.76
N LEU A 98 2.81 -9.15 -20.03
CA LEU A 98 3.51 -7.90 -19.77
C LEU A 98 4.83 -8.16 -19.01
N VAL A 99 4.80 -8.94 -17.94
CA VAL A 99 6.00 -9.31 -17.17
C VAL A 99 7.01 -10.08 -18.02
N GLU A 100 6.55 -10.98 -18.89
CA GLU A 100 7.43 -11.67 -19.84
C GLU A 100 8.12 -10.71 -20.80
N LYS A 101 7.37 -9.76 -21.38
CA LYS A 101 7.90 -8.72 -22.26
C LYS A 101 8.90 -7.81 -21.55
N LEU A 102 8.61 -7.39 -20.31
CA LEU A 102 9.50 -6.57 -19.50
C LEU A 102 10.84 -7.27 -19.21
N ASN A 103 10.80 -8.61 -19.12
CA ASN A 103 11.99 -9.45 -18.97
C ASN A 103 12.67 -9.81 -20.30
N GLY A 104 12.22 -9.25 -21.43
CA GLY A 104 12.79 -9.52 -22.75
C GLY A 104 12.47 -10.91 -23.31
N LYS A 105 11.51 -11.63 -22.73
CA LYS A 105 10.99 -12.89 -23.29
C LYS A 105 9.96 -12.52 -24.36
N GLN A 106 10.33 -12.66 -25.63
CA GLN A 106 9.38 -12.53 -26.73
C GLN A 106 8.68 -13.87 -26.96
N GLU A 107 7.36 -13.83 -27.16
CA GLU A 107 6.61 -14.95 -27.74
C GLU A 107 7.20 -15.23 -29.14
N ASN A 108 7.78 -16.42 -29.32
CA ASN A 108 8.16 -16.93 -30.64
C ASN A 108 6.92 -17.44 -31.38
#